data_AF-A0A1I2SBM2-F1
#
_entry.id   AF-A0A1I2SBM2-F1
#
_cell.length_a   1.000
_cell.length_b   1.000
_cell.length_c   1.000
_cell.angle_alpha   90.00
_cell.angle_beta   90.00
_cell.angle_gamma   90.00
#
_symmetry.space_group_name_H-M   'P 1'
#
loop_
_entity.id
_entity.type
_entity.pdbx_description
1 polymer ?
#
loop_
_entity_poly.entity_id
_entity_poly.type
_entity_poly.pdbx_seq_one_letter_code
_entity_poly.pdbx_strand_id
1 'polypeptide(L)'
;MFLRKGIYYLMWSEGGWTNESYKVAYAMADKPTGPFERIGTILEKDSIATGAGHNSAIQKPGSDDWYMVYHRRPIPNEDRDHRVTCIDVMEFNENGTIKPIQMTFEGVAANPIE
;
A
#
# COMPACT_ATOMS: atom_id res chain seq x y z
N MET A 1 8.56 -3.65 -4.24
CA MET A 1 9.49 -4.08 -3.19
C MET A 1 10.29 -2.88 -2.73
N PHE A 2 10.57 -2.75 -1.44
CA PHE A 2 11.44 -1.69 -0.89
C PHE A 2 12.29 -2.23 0.26
N LEU A 3 13.36 -1.51 0.62
CA LEU A 3 14.25 -1.83 1.75
C LEU A 3 14.04 -0.78 2.84
N ARG A 4 13.77 -1.22 4.07
CA ARG A 4 13.67 -0.34 5.24
C ARG A 4 14.37 -1.00 6.42
N LYS A 5 15.30 -0.27 7.05
CA LYS A 5 16.04 -0.74 8.25
C LYS A 5 16.65 -2.14 8.08
N GLY A 6 17.19 -2.43 6.90
CA GLY A 6 17.82 -3.73 6.59
C GLY A 6 16.85 -4.85 6.19
N ILE A 7 15.54 -4.63 6.23
CA ILE A 7 14.51 -5.62 5.87
C ILE A 7 13.89 -5.28 4.51
N TYR A 8 13.77 -6.30 3.65
CA TYR A 8 13.08 -6.22 2.38
C TYR A 8 11.59 -6.46 2.56
N TYR A 9 10.78 -5.56 2.04
CA TYR A 9 9.33 -5.66 2.01
C TYR A 9 8.87 -5.93 0.58
N LEU A 10 8.34 -7.13 0.35
CA LEU A 10 7.73 -7.50 -0.93
C LEU A 10 6.22 -7.35 -0.80
N MET A 11 5.61 -6.61 -1.72
CA MET A 11 4.16 -6.42 -1.82
C MET A 11 3.68 -6.93 -3.17
N TRP A 12 2.50 -7.51 -3.21
CA TRP A 12 1.87 -8.01 -4.43
C TRP A 12 0.36 -7.87 -4.37
N SER A 13 -0.27 -7.90 -5.54
CA SER A 13 -1.71 -7.91 -5.66
C SER A 13 -2.30 -9.31 -5.44
N GLU A 14 -3.42 -9.38 -4.74
CA GLU A 14 -4.26 -10.57 -4.62
C GLU A 14 -5.70 -10.25 -5.05
N GLY A 15 -6.46 -11.29 -5.40
CA GLY A 15 -7.85 -11.14 -5.87
C GLY A 15 -7.97 -10.74 -7.34
N GLY A 16 -9.20 -10.45 -7.77
CA GLY A 16 -9.51 -10.12 -9.16
C GLY A 16 -9.58 -8.60 -9.39
N TRP A 17 -8.72 -8.07 -10.27
CA TRP A 17 -8.65 -6.62 -10.55
C TRP A 17 -9.98 -6.00 -11.03
N THR A 18 -10.86 -6.81 -11.62
CA THR A 18 -12.18 -6.37 -12.11
C THR A 18 -13.24 -6.27 -11.02
N ASN A 19 -12.97 -6.70 -9.79
CA ASN A 19 -13.97 -6.74 -8.71
C ASN A 19 -13.39 -6.28 -7.37
N GLU A 20 -14.25 -6.23 -6.36
CA GLU A 20 -13.92 -5.68 -5.04
C GLU A 20 -12.93 -6.50 -4.20
N SER A 21 -12.60 -7.73 -4.63
CA SER A 21 -11.61 -8.58 -3.94
C SER A 21 -10.17 -8.14 -4.17
N TYR A 22 -9.93 -7.20 -5.09
CA TYR A 22 -8.59 -6.73 -5.43
C TYR A 22 -7.96 -5.98 -4.26
N LYS A 23 -6.82 -6.49 -3.78
CA LYS A 23 -6.15 -6.06 -2.54
C LYS A 23 -4.63 -6.23 -2.64
N VAL A 24 -3.90 -5.65 -1.70
CA VAL A 24 -2.44 -5.76 -1.60
C VAL A 24 -2.07 -6.56 -0.35
N ALA A 25 -1.28 -7.60 -0.56
CA ALA A 25 -0.63 -8.37 0.50
C ALA A 25 0.88 -8.11 0.53
N TYR A 26 1.53 -8.49 1.63
CA TYR A 26 2.96 -8.32 1.76
C TYR A 26 3.65 -9.40 2.60
N ALA A 27 4.98 -9.44 2.45
CA ALA A 27 5.92 -10.28 3.18
C ALA A 27 7.20 -9.50 3.50
N MET A 28 7.98 -10.00 4.45
CA MET A 28 9.28 -9.46 4.85
C MET A 28 10.38 -10.52 4.69
N ALA A 29 11.60 -10.10 4.38
CA ALA A 29 12.77 -10.97 4.32
C ALA A 29 14.09 -10.21 4.56
N ASP A 30 15.12 -10.91 5.00
CA ASP A 30 16.47 -10.34 5.19
C ASP A 30 17.26 -10.22 3.87
N LYS A 31 16.79 -10.87 2.79
CA LYS A 31 17.42 -10.88 1.47
C LYS A 31 16.41 -10.48 0.40
N PRO A 32 16.86 -9.83 -0.70
CA PRO A 32 15.97 -9.47 -1.80
C PRO A 32 15.36 -10.69 -2.51
N THR A 33 15.98 -11.86 -2.35
CA THR A 33 15.53 -13.14 -2.92
C THR A 33 14.66 -13.97 -1.98
N GLY A 34 14.31 -13.45 -0.78
CA GLY A 34 13.53 -14.18 0.21
C GLY A 34 14.35 -15.14 1.10
N PRO A 35 13.69 -16.12 1.74
CA PRO A 35 12.30 -16.52 1.55
C PRO A 35 11.31 -15.44 2.00
N PHE A 36 10.19 -15.30 1.27
CA PHE A 36 9.10 -14.39 1.61
C PHE A 36 7.90 -15.18 2.10
N GLU A 37 7.61 -15.09 3.39
CA GLU A 37 6.40 -15.65 3.98
C GLU A 37 5.33 -14.56 4.09
N ARG A 38 4.10 -14.87 3.63
CA ARG A 38 2.99 -13.91 3.62
C ARG A 38 2.62 -13.51 5.04
N ILE A 39 2.69 -12.22 5.35
CA ILE A 39 2.37 -11.68 6.68
C ILE A 39 0.92 -11.23 6.75
N GLY A 40 0.45 -10.46 5.77
CA GLY A 40 -0.90 -9.89 5.84
C GLY A 40 -1.32 -9.10 4.62
N THR A 41 -2.57 -8.65 4.66
CA THR A 41 -3.16 -7.69 3.72
C THR A 41 -2.97 -6.28 4.30
N ILE A 42 -2.53 -5.33 3.47
CA ILE A 42 -2.29 -3.94 3.88
C ILE A 42 -3.18 -2.92 3.18
N LEU A 43 -3.86 -3.30 2.09
CA LEU A 43 -4.80 -2.45 1.39
C LEU A 43 -5.90 -3.32 0.79
N GLU A 44 -7.14 -3.05 1.14
CA GLU A 44 -8.33 -3.73 0.61
C GLU A 44 -9.53 -2.78 0.62
N LYS A 45 -10.68 -3.22 0.12
CA LYS A 45 -11.89 -2.39 0.09
C LYS A 45 -12.27 -1.90 1.50
N ASP A 46 -12.83 -0.69 1.56
CA ASP A 46 -13.43 -0.13 2.76
C ASP A 46 -14.68 0.69 2.42
N SER A 47 -15.16 1.51 3.35
CA SER A 47 -16.34 2.37 3.12
C SER A 47 -16.12 3.49 2.10
N ILE A 48 -14.87 3.79 1.72
CA ILE A 48 -14.52 4.85 0.77
C ILE A 48 -14.42 4.29 -0.65
N ALA A 49 -13.84 3.10 -0.82
CA ALA A 49 -13.55 2.57 -2.15
C ALA A 49 -13.42 1.06 -2.22
N THR A 50 -13.53 0.54 -3.45
CA THR A 50 -13.27 -0.87 -3.78
C THR A 50 -12.07 -1.01 -4.72
N GLY A 51 -11.61 -2.25 -4.93
CA GLY A 51 -10.68 -2.57 -6.01
C GLY A 51 -9.27 -2.00 -5.84
N ALA A 52 -8.79 -1.86 -4.61
CA ALA A 52 -7.53 -1.21 -4.31
C ALA A 52 -6.37 -2.23 -4.25
N GLY A 53 -5.89 -2.69 -5.41
CA GLY A 53 -4.93 -3.81 -5.48
C GLY A 53 -3.60 -3.55 -6.17
N HIS A 54 -3.35 -2.38 -6.76
CA HIS A 54 -2.03 -2.03 -7.32
C HIS A 54 -1.43 -0.86 -6.55
N ASN A 55 -0.15 -0.97 -6.22
CA ASN A 55 0.54 0.03 -5.41
C ASN A 55 2.03 0.19 -5.72
N SER A 56 2.57 1.27 -5.19
CA SER A 56 3.99 1.51 -4.94
C SER A 56 4.16 2.09 -3.54
N ALA A 57 5.35 1.94 -2.96
CA ALA A 57 5.72 2.62 -1.72
C ALA A 57 6.90 3.55 -2.00
N ILE A 58 6.84 4.75 -1.44
CA ILE A 58 7.90 5.76 -1.56
C ILE A 58 8.29 6.25 -0.16
N GLN A 59 9.56 6.55 0.00
CA GLN A 59 10.14 7.10 1.22
C GLN A 59 10.57 8.54 0.93
N LYS A 60 10.29 9.47 1.84
CA LYS A 60 10.92 10.79 1.76
C LYS A 60 12.42 10.64 2.05
N PRO A 61 13.30 11.13 1.16
CA PRO A 61 14.75 11.02 1.35
C PRO A 61 15.21 11.53 2.72
N GLY A 62 16.10 10.76 3.36
CA GLY A 62 16.69 11.13 4.65
C GLY A 62 15.76 10.99 5.87
N SER A 63 14.54 10.48 5.71
CA SER A 63 13.56 10.31 6.79
C SER A 63 13.03 8.88 6.85
N ASP A 64 12.27 8.55 7.89
CA ASP A 64 11.47 7.30 7.93
C ASP A 64 9.98 7.59 7.65
N ASP A 65 9.70 8.65 6.87
CA ASP A 65 8.36 8.98 6.40
C ASP A 65 8.07 8.19 5.13
N TRP A 66 7.04 7.36 5.17
CA TRP A 66 6.63 6.48 4.08
C TRP A 66 5.23 6.77 3.61
N TYR A 67 5.03 6.60 2.31
CA TYR A 67 3.75 6.80 1.64
C TYR A 67 3.47 5.64 0.70
N MET A 68 2.21 5.22 0.66
CA MET A 68 1.73 4.27 -0.33
C MET A 68 0.98 5.03 -1.41
N VAL A 69 1.45 4.91 -2.65
CA VAL A 69 0.74 5.40 -3.83
C VAL A 69 0.00 4.20 -4.42
N TYR A 70 -1.30 4.34 -4.63
CA TYR A 70 -2.15 3.24 -5.09
C TYR A 70 -3.29 3.76 -5.95
N HIS A 71 -4.08 2.87 -6.53
CA HIS A 71 -5.36 3.24 -7.12
C HIS A 71 -6.53 2.62 -6.36
N ARG A 72 -7.70 3.23 -6.49
CA ARG A 72 -8.97 2.69 -5.99
C ARG A 72 -10.12 3.04 -6.94
N ARG A 73 -11.29 2.43 -6.73
CA ARG A 73 -12.57 2.82 -7.34
C ARG A 73 -13.46 3.44 -6.26
N PRO A 74 -13.64 4.77 -6.24
CA PRO A 74 -14.43 5.44 -5.20
C PRO A 74 -15.88 4.99 -5.24
N ILE A 75 -16.46 4.66 -4.09
CA ILE A 75 -17.90 4.36 -3.99
C ILE A 75 -18.70 5.65 -4.27
N PRO A 76 -19.80 5.62 -5.06
CA PRO A 76 -20.53 4.43 -5.54
C PRO A 76 -20.13 3.95 -6.94
N ASN A 77 -18.93 4.26 -7.43
CA ASN A 77 -18.51 3.81 -8.75
C ASN A 77 -18.15 2.31 -8.77
N GLU A 78 -18.81 1.57 -9.66
CA GLU A 78 -18.61 0.13 -9.84
C GLU A 78 -17.92 -0.23 -11.16
N ASP A 79 -17.55 0.75 -11.99
CA ASP A 79 -16.87 0.48 -13.25
C ASP A 79 -15.44 0.01 -12.99
N ARG A 80 -15.10 -1.17 -13.52
CA ARG A 80 -13.80 -1.80 -13.33
C ARG A 80 -12.63 -0.90 -13.75
N ASP A 81 -12.86 -0.03 -14.73
CA ASP A 81 -11.83 0.78 -15.37
C ASP A 81 -11.68 2.18 -14.72
N HIS A 82 -12.64 2.61 -13.88
CA HIS A 82 -12.62 3.90 -13.20
C HIS A 82 -11.68 3.90 -11.99
N ARG A 83 -10.38 3.94 -12.27
CA ARG A 83 -9.33 4.02 -11.26
C ARG A 83 -8.93 5.46 -11.01
N VAL A 84 -8.82 5.84 -9.74
CA VAL A 84 -8.25 7.12 -9.31
C VAL A 84 -6.97 6.89 -8.54
N THR A 85 -5.93 7.70 -8.81
CA THR A 85 -4.66 7.64 -8.09
C THR A 85 -4.79 8.30 -6.72
N CYS A 86 -4.27 7.63 -5.70
CA CYS A 86 -4.33 8.05 -4.31
C CYS A 86 -2.94 7.95 -3.68
N ILE A 87 -2.71 8.71 -2.61
CA ILE A 87 -1.52 8.63 -1.77
C ILE A 87 -1.95 8.78 -0.32
N ASP A 88 -1.52 7.85 0.54
CA ASP A 88 -1.77 7.88 1.97
C ASP A 88 -0.50 7.51 2.75
N VAL A 89 -0.46 7.87 4.03
CA VAL A 89 0.67 7.56 4.92
C VAL A 89 0.77 6.04 5.10
N MET A 90 1.99 5.53 5.04
CA MET A 90 2.31 4.14 5.29
C MET A 90 3.04 4.03 6.62
N GLU A 91 2.40 3.44 7.61
CA GLU A 91 2.96 3.29 8.95
C GLU A 91 3.44 1.87 9.23
N PHE A 92 4.36 1.75 10.18
CA PHE A 92 4.91 0.47 10.63
C PHE A 92 4.68 0.32 12.14
N ASN A 93 4.42 -0.92 12.57
CA ASN A 93 4.44 -1.30 13.98
C ASN A 93 5.87 -1.34 14.51
N GLU A 94 6.03 -1.42 15.83
CA GLU A 94 7.34 -1.50 16.50
C GLU A 94 8.19 -2.70 16.01
N ASN A 95 7.54 -3.82 15.72
CA ASN A 95 8.18 -5.03 15.19
C ASN A 95 8.49 -4.95 13.68
N GLY A 96 8.26 -3.81 13.03
CA GLY A 96 8.52 -3.60 11.61
C GLY A 96 7.42 -4.09 10.67
N THR A 97 6.34 -4.71 11.14
CA THR A 97 5.18 -5.04 10.30
C THR A 97 4.48 -3.78 9.81
N ILE A 98 3.81 -3.84 8.65
CA ILE A 98 3.10 -2.71 8.06
C ILE A 98 1.71 -2.63 8.68
N LYS A 99 1.27 -1.44 9.09
CA LYS A 99 -0.12 -1.20 9.48
C LYS A 99 -1.00 -1.12 8.23
N PRO A 100 -2.27 -1.57 8.26
CA PRO A 100 -3.20 -1.36 7.16
C PRO A 100 -3.25 0.11 6.73
N ILE A 101 -3.24 0.35 5.43
CA ILE A 101 -3.35 1.69 4.85
C ILE A 101 -4.75 2.22 5.14
N GLN A 102 -4.82 3.37 5.78
CA GLN A 102 -6.06 4.10 5.96
C GLN A 102 -6.32 4.93 4.71
N MET A 103 -7.34 4.58 3.92
CA MET A 103 -7.74 5.40 2.79
C MET A 103 -8.33 6.72 3.30
N THR A 104 -7.99 7.82 2.61
CA THR A 104 -8.55 9.15 2.90
C THR A 104 -9.15 9.79 1.64
N PHE A 105 -9.93 10.86 1.78
CA PHE A 105 -10.39 11.64 0.62
C PHE A 105 -9.39 12.73 0.22
N GLU A 106 -8.58 13.18 1.18
CA GLU A 106 -7.72 14.36 1.09
C GLU A 106 -6.27 14.00 0.72
N GLY A 107 -5.85 12.75 0.97
CA GLY A 107 -4.48 12.30 0.81
C GLY A 107 -3.57 12.84 1.92
N VAL A 108 -2.33 13.16 1.56
CA VAL A 108 -1.29 13.57 2.52
C VAL A 108 -1.01 15.06 2.47
N ALA A 109 -0.67 15.65 3.62
CA ALA A 109 -0.16 17.02 3.67
C ALA A 109 1.19 17.14 2.93
N ALA A 110 1.50 18.34 2.45
CA ALA A 110 2.79 18.61 1.82
C ALA A 110 3.95 18.33 2.79
N ASN A 111 4.91 17.51 2.35
CA ASN A 111 6.15 17.22 3.07
C ASN A 111 7.36 17.51 2.16
N PRO A 112 7.79 18.78 2.06
CA PRO A 112 8.87 19.19 1.16
C PRO A 112 10.21 18.51 1.48
N ILE A 113 11.02 18.27 0.45
CA ILE A 113 12.43 17.89 0.59
C ILE A 113 13.22 19.19 0.70
N GLU A 114 14.06 19.32 1.73
CA GLU A 114 15.01 20.42 1.89
C GLU A 114 16.24 20.24 0.97
#